data_AF-A2FUK0-F1
#
_entry.id   AF-A2FUK0-F1
#
_cell.length_a   1.000
_cell.length_b   1.000
_cell.length_c   1.000
_cell.angle_alpha   90.00
_cell.angle_beta   90.00
_cell.angle_gamma   90.00
#
_symmetry.space_group_name_H-M   'P 1'
#
loop_
_entity.id
_entity.type
_entity.pdbx_description
1 polymer ?
#
loop_
_entity_poly.entity_id
_entity_poly.type
_entity_poly.pdbx_seq_one_letter_code
_entity_poly.pdbx_strand_id
1 'polypeptide(L)'
;MSHGISVDTDYIANNIHTYIDDGIFFDIFEEDIISETLAKTSINSQNFITLLTQGKLKYNSYKLFNCVRKCNVCIGSFDEAIQILESYQRCFKLESAHGLIEYLNKFRSEHVSYSNEVTKLQTKIEKLETNLQKIEDENHQYKNEISSKNKENIQLNRSINKFTEITKLLNTDDFESVYKFLKGLSTQGDTISMSISCAVGLSEKKDSNKSTSLLYACRKGDLQLPRFSLLLPLPM
;
A
#
# COMPACT_ATOMS: atom_id res chain seq x y z
N MET A 1 6.18 71.77 -41.66
CA MET A 1 5.84 70.33 -41.71
C MET A 1 6.62 69.63 -40.59
N SER A 2 6.05 69.61 -39.37
CA SER A 2 6.70 68.95 -38.23
C SER A 2 6.61 67.45 -38.43
N HIS A 3 7.78 66.81 -38.55
CA HIS A 3 7.88 65.36 -38.53
C HIS A 3 7.50 64.91 -37.11
N GLY A 4 6.25 64.48 -36.93
CA GLY A 4 5.81 63.88 -35.67
C GLY A 4 6.61 62.62 -35.45
N ILE A 5 7.36 62.56 -34.35
CA ILE A 5 8.01 61.34 -33.89
C ILE A 5 6.90 60.32 -33.68
N SER A 6 6.84 59.30 -34.54
CA SER A 6 5.95 58.16 -34.36
C SER A 6 6.38 57.45 -33.08
N VAL A 7 5.55 57.49 -32.04
CA VAL A 7 5.79 56.76 -30.80
C VAL A 7 5.70 55.27 -31.10
N ASP A 8 6.76 54.52 -30.83
CA ASP A 8 6.83 53.08 -31.05
C ASP A 8 6.17 52.34 -29.87
N THR A 9 4.90 52.00 -30.03
CA THR A 9 4.10 51.30 -29.01
C THR A 9 4.53 49.84 -28.82
N ASP A 10 5.21 49.23 -29.80
CA ASP A 10 5.76 47.88 -29.66
C ASP A 10 6.99 47.88 -28.74
N TYR A 11 7.85 48.90 -28.90
CA TYR A 11 8.98 49.10 -27.99
C TYR A 11 8.51 49.35 -26.55
N ILE A 12 7.50 50.20 -26.35
CA ILE A 12 6.96 50.48 -25.01
C ILE A 12 6.36 49.20 -24.41
N ALA A 13 5.58 48.44 -25.19
CA ALA A 13 4.96 47.20 -24.73
C ALA A 13 6.00 46.17 -24.24
N ASN A 14 7.10 45.99 -24.99
CA ASN A 14 8.17 45.07 -24.63
C ASN A 14 8.94 45.50 -23.36
N ASN A 15 8.89 46.78 -22.99
CA ASN A 15 9.57 47.34 -21.82
C ASN A 15 8.60 47.82 -20.73
N ILE A 16 7.33 47.40 -20.78
CA ILE A 16 6.27 47.94 -19.92
C ILE A 16 6.56 47.81 -18.41
N HIS A 17 7.26 46.73 -18.03
CA HIS A 17 7.62 46.47 -16.64
C HIS A 17 8.43 47.60 -16.01
N THR A 18 9.44 48.12 -16.72
CA THR A 18 10.27 49.22 -16.22
C THR A 18 9.42 50.47 -15.91
N TYR A 19 8.49 50.82 -16.80
CA TYR A 19 7.63 52.00 -16.58
C TYR A 19 6.63 51.82 -15.43
N ILE A 20 6.15 50.59 -15.21
CA ILE A 20 5.28 50.26 -14.07
C ILE A 20 6.09 50.30 -12.77
N ASP A 21 7.27 49.70 -12.75
CA ASP A 21 8.13 49.63 -11.56
C ASP A 21 8.57 51.04 -11.11
N ASP A 22 8.92 51.90 -12.07
CA ASP A 22 9.29 53.29 -11.81
C ASP A 22 8.07 54.19 -11.46
N GLY A 23 6.85 53.71 -11.69
CA GLY A 23 5.60 54.45 -11.44
C GLY A 23 5.32 55.62 -12.38
N ILE A 24 6.06 55.70 -13.48
CA ILE A 24 6.04 56.83 -14.43
C ILE A 24 5.16 56.58 -15.66
N PHE A 25 4.62 55.35 -15.83
CA PHE A 25 3.90 54.97 -17.06
C PHE A 25 2.79 55.96 -17.47
N PHE A 26 1.94 56.35 -16.51
CA PHE A 26 0.86 57.31 -16.75
C PHE A 26 1.31 58.78 -16.73
N ASP A 27 2.58 59.11 -16.39
CA ASP A 27 3.12 60.48 -16.48
C ASP A 27 3.70 60.78 -17.87
N ILE A 28 4.28 59.76 -18.50
CA ILE A 28 5.06 59.92 -19.73
C ILE A 28 4.17 59.83 -20.97
N PHE A 29 3.17 58.95 -20.95
CA PHE A 29 2.41 58.61 -22.15
C PHE A 29 1.00 59.20 -22.12
N GLU A 30 0.50 59.58 -23.30
CA GLU A 30 -0.88 60.03 -23.49
C GLU A 30 -1.86 58.86 -23.52
N GLU A 31 -3.16 59.13 -23.33
CA GLU A 31 -4.24 58.13 -23.20
C GLU A 31 -4.27 57.12 -24.37
N ASP A 32 -4.12 57.60 -25.61
CA ASP A 32 -4.15 56.75 -26.81
C ASP A 32 -2.94 55.81 -26.86
N ILE A 33 -1.75 56.33 -26.56
CA ILE A 33 -0.50 55.55 -26.51
C ILE A 33 -0.57 54.50 -25.41
N ILE A 34 -1.11 54.86 -24.23
CA ILE A 34 -1.30 53.93 -23.11
C ILE A 34 -2.22 52.78 -23.52
N SER A 35 -3.37 53.08 -24.12
CA SER A 35 -4.35 52.05 -24.50
C SER A 35 -3.80 51.13 -25.57
N GLU A 36 -3.10 51.67 -26.57
CA GLU A 36 -2.48 50.89 -27.63
C GLU A 36 -1.36 49.99 -27.10
N THR A 37 -0.50 50.53 -26.24
CA THR A 37 0.58 49.79 -25.58
C THR A 37 -0.01 48.64 -24.77
N LEU A 38 -0.99 48.92 -23.90
CA LEU A 38 -1.57 47.90 -23.02
C LEU A 38 -2.27 46.77 -23.80
N ALA A 39 -2.89 47.09 -24.93
CA ALA A 39 -3.52 46.09 -25.80
C ALA A 39 -2.52 45.07 -26.39
N LYS A 40 -1.24 45.40 -26.45
CA LYS A 40 -0.16 44.54 -26.97
C LYS A 40 0.59 43.80 -25.86
N THR A 41 0.32 44.15 -24.59
CA THR A 41 1.04 43.58 -23.43
C THR A 41 0.27 42.47 -22.75
N SER A 42 1.03 41.53 -22.18
CA SER A 42 0.53 40.53 -21.25
C SER A 42 1.22 40.75 -19.91
N ILE A 43 0.46 41.16 -18.90
CA ILE A 43 0.99 41.57 -17.60
C ILE A 43 0.55 40.57 -16.54
N ASN A 44 1.43 40.25 -15.58
CA ASN A 44 1.02 39.43 -14.43
C ASN A 44 0.05 40.19 -13.50
N SER A 45 -0.66 39.46 -12.66
CA SER A 45 -1.65 39.98 -11.72
C SER A 45 -1.10 41.11 -10.83
N GLN A 46 0.07 40.93 -10.23
CA GLN A 46 0.68 41.93 -9.34
C GLN A 46 1.00 43.25 -10.06
N ASN A 47 1.66 43.19 -11.21
CA ASN A 47 2.03 44.36 -11.99
C ASN A 47 0.79 45.09 -12.53
N PHE A 48 -0.26 44.34 -12.89
CA PHE A 48 -1.52 44.95 -13.30
C PHE A 48 -2.24 45.66 -12.14
N ILE A 49 -2.23 45.09 -10.93
CA ILE A 49 -2.78 45.77 -9.73
C ILE A 49 -2.00 47.04 -9.41
N THR A 50 -0.66 47.00 -9.52
CA THR A 50 0.21 48.18 -9.39
C THR A 50 -0.14 49.25 -10.42
N LEU A 51 -0.26 48.85 -11.70
CA LEU A 51 -0.67 49.73 -12.80
C LEU A 51 -2.04 50.39 -12.51
N LEU A 52 -3.06 49.62 -12.11
CA LEU A 52 -4.36 50.18 -11.75
C LEU A 52 -4.28 51.18 -10.60
N THR A 53 -3.46 50.90 -9.60
CA THR A 53 -3.27 51.78 -8.44
C THR A 53 -2.64 53.10 -8.84
N GLN A 54 -1.60 53.07 -9.68
CA GLN A 54 -0.94 54.26 -10.22
C GLN A 54 -1.91 55.08 -11.09
N GLY A 55 -2.63 54.41 -12.00
CA GLY A 55 -3.58 55.07 -12.88
C GLY A 55 -4.75 55.72 -12.14
N LYS A 56 -5.21 55.11 -11.03
CA LYS A 56 -6.30 55.65 -10.19
C LYS A 56 -5.93 56.97 -9.51
N LEU A 57 -4.64 57.23 -9.27
CA LEU A 57 -4.18 58.52 -8.71
C LEU A 57 -4.27 59.67 -9.72
N LYS A 58 -4.26 59.36 -11.03
CA LYS A 58 -4.23 60.36 -12.11
C LYS A 58 -5.54 60.49 -12.88
N TYR A 59 -6.25 59.38 -13.04
CA TYR A 59 -7.46 59.31 -13.84
C TYR A 59 -8.67 58.96 -12.99
N ASN A 60 -9.83 59.50 -13.40
CA ASN A 60 -11.10 58.99 -12.91
C ASN A 60 -11.35 57.56 -13.44
N SER A 61 -12.29 56.85 -12.80
CA SER A 61 -12.62 55.46 -13.13
C SER A 61 -12.92 55.22 -14.61
N TYR A 62 -13.64 56.14 -15.27
CA TYR A 62 -14.02 56.00 -16.68
C TYR A 62 -12.81 56.07 -17.61
N LYS A 63 -11.94 57.09 -17.43
CA LYS A 63 -10.71 57.24 -18.21
C LYS A 63 -9.76 56.06 -17.99
N LEU A 64 -9.54 55.69 -16.72
CA LEU A 64 -8.66 54.57 -16.40
C LEU A 64 -9.16 53.26 -17.02
N PHE A 65 -10.47 53.01 -16.98
CA PHE A 65 -11.06 51.83 -17.60
C PHE A 65 -10.80 51.79 -19.11
N ASN A 66 -10.95 52.91 -19.82
CA ASN A 66 -10.68 52.97 -21.25
C ASN A 66 -9.22 52.69 -21.60
N CYS A 67 -8.27 53.13 -20.77
CA CYS A 67 -6.85 52.82 -20.92
C CYS A 67 -6.60 51.31 -20.80
N VAL A 68 -7.12 50.68 -19.75
CA VAL A 68 -6.65 49.34 -19.32
C VAL A 68 -7.52 48.17 -19.78
N ARG A 69 -8.75 48.40 -20.26
CA ARG A 69 -9.72 47.33 -20.60
C ARG A 69 -9.26 46.35 -21.68
N LYS A 70 -8.25 46.70 -22.49
CA LYS A 70 -7.68 45.84 -23.54
C LYS A 70 -6.44 45.06 -23.08
N CYS A 71 -5.93 45.34 -21.88
CA CYS A 71 -4.76 44.68 -21.34
C CYS A 71 -5.05 43.19 -21.08
N ASN A 72 -4.19 42.31 -21.56
CA ASN A 72 -4.24 40.91 -21.17
C ASN A 72 -3.57 40.72 -19.80
N VAL A 73 -4.27 40.08 -18.86
CA VAL A 73 -3.75 39.83 -17.51
C VAL A 73 -3.56 38.33 -17.32
N CYS A 74 -2.33 37.91 -17.05
CA CYS A 74 -2.01 36.52 -16.71
C CYS A 74 -2.46 36.24 -15.27
N ILE A 75 -3.35 35.26 -15.11
CA ILE A 75 -3.87 34.81 -13.82
C ILE A 75 -3.31 33.40 -13.56
N GLY A 76 -2.46 33.27 -12.53
CA GLY A 76 -1.82 32.00 -12.18
C GLY A 76 -2.56 31.19 -11.12
N SER A 77 -3.47 31.81 -10.37
CA SER A 77 -4.12 31.18 -9.22
C SER A 77 -5.52 31.73 -8.96
N PHE A 78 -6.26 31.00 -8.12
CA PHE A 78 -7.59 31.40 -7.68
C PHE A 78 -7.55 32.69 -6.83
N ASP A 79 -6.50 32.88 -6.03
CA ASP A 79 -6.26 34.12 -5.29
C ASP A 79 -6.10 35.32 -6.22
N GLU A 80 -5.26 35.16 -7.25
CA GLU A 80 -5.00 36.23 -8.20
C GLU A 80 -6.26 36.63 -8.95
N ALA A 81 -7.12 35.67 -9.34
CA ALA A 81 -8.40 35.97 -9.96
C ALA A 81 -9.29 36.86 -9.07
N ILE A 82 -9.38 36.53 -7.78
CA ILE A 82 -10.15 37.30 -6.79
C ILE A 82 -9.54 38.70 -6.61
N GLN A 83 -8.23 38.81 -6.44
CA GLN A 83 -7.55 40.09 -6.25
C GLN A 83 -7.71 41.03 -7.45
N ILE A 84 -7.75 40.49 -8.67
CA ILE A 84 -8.04 41.26 -9.88
C ILE A 84 -9.49 41.77 -9.87
N LEU A 85 -10.46 40.92 -9.56
CA LEU A 85 -11.87 41.33 -9.43
C LEU A 85 -12.07 42.38 -8.35
N GLU A 86 -11.42 42.25 -7.20
CA GLU A 86 -11.43 43.25 -6.13
C GLU A 86 -10.81 44.57 -6.59
N SER A 87 -9.74 44.51 -7.40
CA SER A 87 -9.11 45.70 -7.95
C SER A 87 -10.01 46.39 -8.99
N TYR A 88 -10.73 45.62 -9.80
CA TYR A 88 -11.77 46.15 -10.69
C TYR A 88 -12.92 46.79 -9.92
N GLN A 89 -13.42 46.15 -8.86
CA GLN A 89 -14.44 46.73 -7.99
C GLN A 89 -13.96 48.07 -7.41
N ARG A 90 -12.75 48.12 -6.86
CA ARG A 90 -12.18 49.32 -6.21
C ARG A 90 -11.81 50.44 -7.19
N CYS A 91 -11.37 50.12 -8.40
CA CYS A 91 -10.91 51.13 -9.37
C CYS A 91 -12.03 51.63 -10.28
N PHE A 92 -12.96 50.74 -10.64
CA PHE A 92 -14.01 51.02 -11.63
C PHE A 92 -15.42 51.07 -11.06
N LYS A 93 -15.59 50.84 -9.75
CA LYS A 93 -16.91 50.80 -9.07
C LYS A 93 -17.85 49.77 -9.71
N LEU A 94 -17.29 48.64 -10.14
CA LEU A 94 -18.05 47.54 -10.72
C LEU A 94 -18.70 46.71 -9.61
N GLU A 95 -19.85 47.16 -9.12
CA GLU A 95 -20.59 46.48 -8.05
C GLU A 95 -20.97 45.03 -8.43
N SER A 96 -21.14 44.75 -9.72
CA SER A 96 -21.39 43.40 -10.23
C SER A 96 -20.23 42.41 -9.96
N ALA A 97 -19.02 42.90 -9.70
CA ALA A 97 -17.89 42.05 -9.31
C ALA A 97 -18.07 41.44 -7.90
N HIS A 98 -18.85 42.06 -7.02
CA HIS A 98 -19.06 41.60 -5.65
C HIS A 98 -19.63 40.18 -5.62
N GLY A 99 -20.71 39.92 -6.35
CA GLY A 99 -21.33 38.60 -6.41
C GLY A 99 -20.40 37.52 -7.01
N LEU A 100 -19.52 37.90 -7.95
CA LEU A 100 -18.50 37.00 -8.48
C LEU A 100 -17.44 36.66 -7.43
N ILE A 101 -16.96 37.66 -6.69
CA ILE A 101 -16.01 37.49 -5.59
C ILE A 101 -16.59 36.59 -4.49
N GLU A 102 -17.84 36.82 -4.08
CA GLU A 102 -18.52 35.98 -3.09
C GLU A 102 -18.67 34.53 -3.56
N TYR A 103 -19.11 34.32 -4.81
CA TYR A 103 -19.23 32.99 -5.39
C TYR A 103 -17.88 32.26 -5.42
N LEU A 104 -16.82 32.93 -5.89
CA LEU A 104 -15.49 32.35 -5.95
C LEU A 104 -14.98 31.99 -4.55
N ASN A 105 -15.14 32.88 -3.56
CA ASN A 105 -14.74 32.61 -2.19
C ASN A 105 -15.47 31.41 -1.58
N LYS A 106 -16.78 31.28 -1.82
CA LYS A 106 -17.57 30.13 -1.40
C LYS A 106 -17.10 28.84 -2.08
N PHE A 107 -16.93 28.88 -3.39
CA PHE A 107 -16.45 27.73 -4.16
C PHE A 107 -15.08 27.24 -3.68
N ARG A 108 -14.17 28.17 -3.36
CA ARG A 108 -12.87 27.87 -2.76
C ARG A 108 -13.01 27.15 -1.41
N SER A 109 -13.85 27.65 -0.50
CA SER A 109 -13.96 27.08 0.84
C SER A 109 -14.53 25.66 0.79
N GLU A 110 -15.51 25.42 -0.08
CA GLU A 110 -16.05 24.08 -0.37
C GLU A 110 -14.96 23.16 -0.93
N HIS A 111 -14.17 23.62 -1.91
CA HIS A 111 -13.07 22.82 -2.47
C HIS A 111 -11.99 22.44 -1.45
N VAL A 112 -11.61 23.37 -0.56
CA VAL A 112 -10.68 23.08 0.54
C VAL A 112 -11.26 22.06 1.51
N SER A 113 -12.56 22.14 1.81
CA SER A 113 -13.25 21.16 2.64
C SER A 113 -13.19 19.75 2.03
N TYR A 114 -13.53 19.62 0.74
CA TYR A 114 -13.45 18.34 0.04
C TYR A 114 -12.02 17.78 0.02
N SER A 115 -11.02 18.64 -0.25
CA SER A 115 -9.62 18.22 -0.22
C SER A 115 -9.23 17.65 1.15
N ASN A 116 -9.66 18.27 2.24
CA ASN A 116 -9.37 17.79 3.60
C ASN A 116 -10.05 16.44 3.90
N GLU A 117 -11.29 16.24 3.43
CA GLU A 117 -11.98 14.96 3.57
C GLU A 117 -11.30 13.85 2.77
N VAL A 118 -10.86 14.14 1.54
CA VAL A 118 -10.09 13.21 0.71
C VAL A 118 -8.80 12.79 1.42
N THR A 119 -8.03 13.73 1.96
CA THR A 119 -6.80 13.42 2.71
C THR A 119 -7.06 12.55 3.93
N LYS A 120 -8.15 12.81 4.68
CA LYS A 120 -8.57 11.99 5.83
C LYS A 120 -8.98 10.57 5.42
N LEU A 121 -9.64 10.42 4.27
CA LEU A 121 -10.03 9.11 3.73
C LEU A 121 -8.80 8.33 3.26
N GLN A 122 -7.85 8.98 2.58
CA GLN A 122 -6.58 8.36 2.17
C GLN A 122 -5.81 7.80 3.36
N THR A 123 -5.64 8.56 4.44
CA THR A 123 -4.96 8.07 5.66
C THR A 123 -5.68 6.90 6.31
N LYS A 124 -7.02 6.86 6.26
CA LYS A 124 -7.79 5.71 6.77
C LYS A 124 -7.58 4.47 5.91
N ILE A 125 -7.52 4.62 4.59
CA ILE A 125 -7.26 3.52 3.65
C ILE A 125 -5.87 2.93 3.90
N GLU A 126 -4.83 3.75 3.96
CA GLU A 126 -3.44 3.30 4.23
C GLU A 126 -3.33 2.50 5.55
N LYS A 127 -4.05 2.97 6.59
CA LYS A 127 -4.10 2.26 7.88
C LYS A 127 -4.81 0.91 7.76
N LEU A 128 -5.89 0.83 6.99
CA LEU A 128 -6.61 -0.43 6.77
C LEU A 128 -5.77 -1.42 5.98
N GLU A 129 -5.07 -0.97 4.94
CA GLU A 129 -4.16 -1.79 4.14
C GLU A 129 -3.03 -2.36 5.00
N THR A 130 -2.42 -1.53 5.84
CA THR A 130 -1.37 -1.98 6.78
C THR A 130 -1.88 -3.06 7.75
N ASN A 131 -3.11 -2.91 8.24
CA ASN A 131 -3.71 -3.90 9.14
C ASN A 131 -4.06 -5.20 8.41
N LEU A 132 -4.52 -5.11 7.16
CA LEU A 132 -4.85 -6.26 6.33
C LEU A 132 -3.59 -7.10 6.06
N GLN A 133 -2.46 -6.46 5.74
CA GLN A 133 -1.18 -7.16 5.56
C GLN A 133 -0.76 -7.93 6.82
N LYS A 134 -0.90 -7.32 8.02
CA LYS A 134 -0.59 -8.01 9.28
C LYS A 134 -1.44 -9.26 9.50
N ILE A 135 -2.74 -9.16 9.20
CA ILE A 135 -3.67 -10.30 9.31
C ILE A 135 -3.30 -11.41 8.31
N GLU A 136 -2.87 -11.05 7.09
CA GLU A 136 -2.41 -12.03 6.11
C GLU A 136 -1.15 -12.76 6.57
N ASP A 137 -0.19 -12.02 7.13
CA ASP A 137 1.05 -12.60 7.66
C ASP A 137 0.77 -13.55 8.84
N GLU A 138 -0.09 -13.14 9.78
CA GLU A 138 -0.53 -13.96 10.91
C GLU A 138 -1.26 -15.24 10.43
N ASN A 139 -2.16 -15.11 9.44
CA ASN A 139 -2.87 -16.25 8.86
C ASN A 139 -1.91 -17.23 8.19
N HIS A 140 -0.89 -16.73 7.48
CA HIS A 140 0.13 -17.58 6.88
C HIS A 140 0.93 -18.33 7.95
N GLN A 141 1.29 -17.66 9.06
CA GLN A 141 1.95 -18.30 10.19
C GLN A 141 1.08 -19.41 10.81
N TYR A 142 -0.19 -19.11 11.14
CA TYR A 142 -1.10 -20.11 11.72
C TYR A 142 -1.31 -21.32 10.81
N LYS A 143 -1.42 -21.09 9.49
CA LYS A 143 -1.54 -22.17 8.51
C LYS A 143 -0.34 -23.11 8.54
N ASN A 144 0.87 -22.56 8.68
CA ASN A 144 2.10 -23.35 8.77
C ASN A 144 2.15 -24.16 10.08
N GLU A 145 1.79 -23.55 11.22
CA GLU A 145 1.72 -24.23 12.51
C GLU A 145 0.71 -25.38 12.51
N ILE A 146 -0.49 -25.17 11.94
CA ILE A 146 -1.51 -26.21 11.78
C ILE A 146 -0.97 -27.37 10.93
N SER A 147 -0.28 -27.07 9.82
CA SER A 147 0.32 -28.09 8.96
C SER A 147 1.36 -28.94 9.70
N SER A 148 2.22 -28.31 10.51
CA SER A 148 3.21 -29.00 11.33
C SER A 148 2.55 -29.92 12.36
N LYS A 149 1.63 -29.37 13.16
CA LYS A 149 0.90 -30.14 14.18
C LYS A 149 0.12 -31.30 13.57
N ASN A 150 -0.46 -31.12 12.38
CA ASN A 150 -1.19 -32.20 11.71
C ASN A 150 -0.25 -33.35 11.31
N LYS A 151 0.97 -33.06 10.84
CA LYS A 151 1.98 -34.10 10.54
C LYS A 151 2.37 -34.87 11.81
N GLU A 152 2.61 -34.16 12.91
CA GLU A 152 2.90 -34.77 14.21
C GLU A 152 1.74 -35.66 14.68
N ASN A 153 0.51 -35.18 14.55
CA ASN A 153 -0.68 -35.93 14.94
C ASN A 153 -0.87 -37.20 14.09
N ILE A 154 -0.62 -37.13 12.78
CA ILE A 154 -0.61 -38.31 11.89
C ILE A 154 0.47 -39.31 12.35
N GLN A 155 1.67 -38.85 12.71
CA GLN A 155 2.74 -39.72 13.19
C GLN A 155 2.38 -40.38 14.52
N LEU A 156 1.83 -39.61 15.47
CA LEU A 156 1.38 -40.10 16.76
C LEU A 156 0.27 -41.17 16.59
N ASN A 157 -0.71 -40.92 15.73
CA ASN A 157 -1.78 -41.88 15.43
C ASN A 157 -1.24 -43.18 14.83
N ARG A 158 -0.23 -43.12 13.95
CA ARG A 158 0.44 -44.33 13.44
C ARG A 158 1.09 -45.12 14.57
N SER A 159 1.79 -44.45 15.50
CA SER A 159 2.39 -45.10 16.66
C SER A 159 1.33 -45.74 17.56
N ILE A 160 0.25 -45.02 17.90
CA ILE A 160 -0.87 -45.54 18.70
C ILE A 160 -1.49 -46.79 18.06
N ASN A 161 -1.70 -46.78 16.74
CA ASN A 161 -2.23 -47.94 16.02
C ASN A 161 -1.29 -49.15 16.14
N LYS A 162 0.02 -48.96 16.02
CA LYS A 162 1.01 -50.03 16.24
C LYS A 162 0.95 -50.59 17.66
N PHE A 163 0.90 -49.74 18.68
CA PHE A 163 0.73 -50.19 20.07
C PHE A 163 -0.56 -50.98 20.26
N THR A 164 -1.67 -50.50 19.69
CA THR A 164 -2.96 -51.20 19.75
C THR A 164 -2.88 -52.59 19.12
N GLU A 165 -2.16 -52.74 18.00
CA GLU A 165 -1.91 -54.04 17.37
C GLU A 165 -1.07 -54.96 18.26
N ILE A 166 0.01 -54.45 18.87
CA ILE A 166 0.83 -55.20 19.83
C ILE A 166 -0.03 -55.71 21.00
N THR A 167 -0.87 -54.86 21.59
CA THR A 167 -1.73 -55.26 22.71
C THR A 167 -2.75 -56.33 22.29
N LYS A 168 -3.32 -56.24 21.07
CA LYS A 168 -4.20 -57.29 20.54
C LYS A 168 -3.47 -58.62 20.39
N LEU A 169 -2.26 -58.59 19.82
CA LEU A 169 -1.42 -59.77 19.64
C LEU A 169 -0.91 -60.35 20.97
N LEU A 170 -0.75 -59.51 22.00
CA LEU A 170 -0.40 -59.98 23.33
C LEU A 170 -1.52 -60.80 23.97
N ASN A 171 -2.78 -60.54 23.61
CA ASN A 171 -3.95 -61.24 24.16
C ASN A 171 -4.46 -62.39 23.28
N THR A 172 -3.88 -62.63 22.09
CA THR A 172 -4.28 -63.74 21.19
C THR A 172 -3.46 -65.01 21.40
N ASP A 173 -4.03 -66.18 21.19
CA ASP A 173 -3.28 -67.45 21.16
C ASP A 173 -2.75 -67.80 19.75
N ASP A 174 -3.03 -66.97 18.74
CA ASP A 174 -2.55 -67.17 17.37
C ASP A 174 -1.06 -66.84 17.23
N PHE A 175 -0.21 -67.85 17.43
CA PHE A 175 1.24 -67.75 17.27
C PHE A 175 1.67 -67.31 15.87
N GLU A 176 0.99 -67.75 14.80
CA GLU A 176 1.41 -67.44 13.44
C GLU A 176 1.21 -65.95 13.13
N SER A 177 0.14 -65.34 13.64
CA SER A 177 -0.08 -63.89 13.56
C SER A 177 0.99 -63.11 14.33
N VAL A 178 1.38 -63.56 15.53
CA VAL A 178 2.47 -62.96 16.32
C VAL A 178 3.80 -63.04 15.56
N TYR A 179 4.12 -64.21 15.02
CA TYR A 179 5.34 -64.43 14.25
C TYR A 179 5.41 -63.53 13.01
N LYS A 180 4.32 -63.44 12.23
CA LYS A 180 4.23 -62.57 11.04
C LYS A 180 4.43 -61.10 11.39
N PHE A 181 3.82 -60.63 12.47
CA PHE A 181 3.99 -59.26 12.93
C PHE A 181 5.44 -58.95 13.30
N LEU A 182 6.08 -59.78 14.14
CA LEU A 182 7.48 -59.60 14.52
C LEU A 182 8.43 -59.66 13.31
N LYS A 183 8.18 -60.57 12.37
CA LYS A 183 8.90 -60.62 11.10
C LYS A 183 8.74 -59.33 10.29
N GLY A 184 7.51 -58.79 10.24
CA GLY A 184 7.21 -57.52 9.58
C GLY A 184 8.02 -56.37 10.17
N LEU A 185 8.06 -56.26 11.51
CA LEU A 185 8.86 -55.25 12.21
C LEU A 185 10.36 -55.37 11.88
N SER A 186 10.90 -56.60 11.89
CA SER A 186 12.31 -56.86 11.54
C SER A 186 12.62 -56.44 10.09
N THR A 187 11.71 -56.77 9.17
CA THR A 187 11.86 -56.47 7.73
C THR A 187 11.81 -54.96 7.47
N GLN A 188 10.96 -54.24 8.21
CA GLN A 188 10.84 -52.78 8.13
C GLN A 188 11.95 -52.02 8.87
N GLY A 189 12.76 -52.72 9.67
CA GLY A 189 13.75 -52.10 10.55
C GLY A 189 13.12 -51.24 11.65
N ASP A 190 11.89 -51.54 12.08
CA ASP A 190 11.20 -50.81 13.14
C ASP A 190 11.69 -51.25 14.52
N THR A 191 12.86 -50.74 14.90
CA THR A 191 13.56 -51.10 16.12
C THR A 191 12.79 -50.74 17.38
N ILE A 192 12.03 -49.64 17.37
CA ILE A 192 11.24 -49.18 18.52
C ILE A 192 10.10 -50.16 18.80
N SER A 193 9.25 -50.41 17.80
CA SER A 193 8.12 -51.35 17.95
C SER A 193 8.61 -52.76 18.27
N MET A 194 9.76 -53.17 17.73
CA MET A 194 10.38 -54.45 18.05
C MET A 194 10.81 -54.51 19.52
N SER A 195 11.53 -53.49 20.00
CA SER A 195 11.99 -53.42 21.39
C SER A 195 10.81 -53.45 22.38
N ILE A 196 9.74 -52.73 22.07
CA ILE A 196 8.49 -52.76 22.85
C ILE A 196 7.89 -54.16 22.83
N SER A 197 7.79 -54.78 21.65
CA SER A 197 7.22 -56.13 21.51
C SER A 197 7.99 -57.16 22.35
N CYS A 198 9.32 -57.09 22.38
CA CYS A 198 10.14 -57.91 23.26
C CYS A 198 9.91 -57.59 24.74
N ALA A 199 9.90 -56.30 25.12
CA ALA A 199 9.73 -55.86 26.50
C ALA A 199 8.38 -56.28 27.11
N VAL A 200 7.31 -56.30 26.30
CA VAL A 200 5.98 -56.77 26.75
C VAL A 200 5.81 -58.29 26.68
N GLY A 201 6.86 -59.04 26.33
CA GLY A 201 6.86 -60.50 26.29
C GLY A 201 6.19 -61.11 25.04
N LEU A 202 5.92 -60.31 24.00
CA LEU A 202 5.33 -60.81 22.76
C LEU A 202 6.27 -61.80 22.03
N SER A 203 7.59 -61.56 22.10
CA SER A 203 8.61 -62.46 21.53
C SER A 203 8.68 -63.82 22.21
N GLU A 204 8.26 -63.89 23.47
CA GLU A 204 8.34 -65.08 24.32
C GLU A 204 7.12 -66.00 24.18
N LYS A 205 6.12 -65.60 23.41
CA LYS A 205 5.01 -66.48 23.04
C LYS A 205 5.52 -67.70 22.29
N LYS A 206 4.91 -68.84 22.59
CA LYS A 206 5.33 -70.16 22.11
C LYS A 206 4.27 -70.80 21.22
N ASP A 207 4.71 -71.50 20.18
CA ASP A 207 3.86 -72.36 19.37
C ASP A 207 3.49 -73.65 20.10
N SER A 208 2.72 -74.54 19.44
CA SER A 208 2.36 -75.86 19.98
C SER A 208 3.56 -76.77 20.25
N ASN A 209 4.71 -76.52 19.61
CA ASN A 209 5.98 -77.21 19.85
C ASN A 209 6.81 -76.53 20.95
N LYS A 210 6.23 -75.59 21.71
CA LYS A 210 6.91 -74.78 22.74
C LYS A 210 8.06 -73.92 22.20
N SER A 211 8.10 -73.65 20.89
CA SER A 211 9.12 -72.84 20.23
C SER A 211 8.73 -71.37 20.22
N THR A 212 9.66 -70.48 20.59
CA THR A 212 9.49 -69.02 20.44
C THR A 212 9.60 -68.60 18.98
N SER A 213 9.25 -67.34 18.67
CA SER A 213 9.34 -66.78 17.32
C SER A 213 10.76 -66.91 16.71
N LEU A 214 11.80 -66.78 17.53
CA LEU A 214 13.19 -66.97 17.09
C LEU A 214 13.51 -68.43 16.76
N LEU A 215 13.15 -69.36 17.65
CA LEU A 215 13.37 -70.80 17.42
C LEU A 215 12.59 -71.29 16.19
N TYR A 216 11.37 -70.79 16.02
CA TYR A 216 10.53 -71.05 14.86
C TYR A 216 11.18 -70.53 13.57
N ALA A 217 11.73 -69.31 13.56
CA ALA A 217 12.46 -68.76 12.43
C ALA A 217 13.68 -69.62 12.05
N CYS A 218 14.49 -70.04 13.04
CA CYS A 218 15.65 -70.91 12.83
C CYS A 218 15.24 -72.26 12.21
N ARG A 219 14.16 -72.88 12.70
CA ARG A 219 13.62 -74.14 12.16
C ARG A 219 13.11 -73.98 10.72
N LYS A 220 12.56 -72.81 10.38
CA LYS A 220 12.07 -72.49 9.03
C LYS A 220 13.16 -72.01 8.07
N GLY A 221 14.40 -71.79 8.55
CA GLY A 221 15.47 -71.19 7.77
C GLY A 221 15.23 -69.71 7.43
N ASP A 222 14.38 -69.02 8.19
CA ASP A 222 14.08 -67.62 7.98
C ASP A 222 15.14 -66.74 8.67
N LEU A 223 16.12 -66.29 7.88
CA LEU A 223 17.26 -65.50 8.36
C LEU A 223 16.94 -64.01 8.61
N GLN A 224 15.71 -63.56 8.32
CA GLN A 224 15.32 -62.14 8.46
C GLN A 224 15.04 -61.73 9.91
N LEU A 225 14.58 -62.66 10.75
CA LEU A 225 14.27 -62.42 12.17
C LEU A 225 15.51 -62.60 13.09
N PRO A 226 16.36 -63.63 12.90
CA PRO A 226 17.55 -63.87 13.72
C PRO A 226 18.61 -62.75 13.67
N ARG A 227 18.68 -61.98 12.59
CA ARG A 227 19.62 -60.85 12.46
C ARG A 227 19.36 -59.71 13.46
N PHE A 228 18.12 -59.53 13.92
CA PHE A 228 17.76 -58.46 14.86
C PHE A 228 17.74 -58.90 16.32
N SER A 229 17.49 -60.17 16.62
CA SER A 229 17.57 -60.72 18.00
C SER A 229 18.98 -60.70 18.59
N LEU A 230 20.02 -60.58 17.75
CA LEU A 230 21.42 -60.39 18.18
C LEU A 230 21.73 -58.96 18.69
N LEU A 231 20.80 -58.00 18.53
CA LEU A 231 20.98 -56.59 18.87
C LEU A 231 20.15 -56.12 20.08
N LEU A 232 19.30 -56.99 20.65
CA LEU A 232 18.55 -56.68 21.88
C LEU A 232 19.15 -57.47 23.05
N PRO A 233 19.35 -56.84 24.23
CA PRO A 233 19.76 -57.57 25.42
C PRO A 233 18.65 -58.57 25.76
N LEU A 234 18.98 -59.86 25.68
CA LEU A 234 18.12 -60.92 26.19
C LEU A 234 17.78 -60.58 27.65
N PRO A 235 16.50 -60.61 28.07
CA PRO A 235 16.18 -60.49 29.47
C PRO A 235 16.81 -61.67 30.22
N MET A 236 17.49 -61.36 31.33
CA MET A 236 18.04 -62.34 32.28
C MET A 236 16.94 -63.22 32.87
#